data_AF-A0A7C1GAN8-F1
#
_entry.id   AF-A0A7C1GAN8-F1
#
_cell.length_a   1.000
_cell.length_b   1.000
_cell.length_c   1.000
_cell.angle_alpha   90.00
_cell.angle_beta   90.00
_cell.angle_gamma   90.00
#
_symmetry.space_group_name_H-M   'P 1'
#
loop_
_entity.id
_entity.type
_entity.pdbx_description
1 polymer ?
#
loop_
_entity_poly.entity_id
_entity_poly.type
_entity_poly.pdbx_seq_one_letter_code
_entity_poly.pdbx_strand_id
1 'polypeptide(L)'
;SIATVTLALVFTTPTNLYAPALGQLGVPYKAAYIVELSFRYIPEMFRELRKTLEAQMARGYRPRGGKNPLARILQVVPLILPVTVSSALNVYDIADAMELRGFGSEKCHTWYRELRFSFKDYLLVIIAATIFLAFLLKNFIFRL
;
A
#
# COMPACT_ATOMS: atom_id res chain seq x y z
N SER A 1 20.58 4.20 11.72
CA SER A 1 19.68 5.36 11.57
C SER A 1 18.30 4.88 11.12
N ILE A 2 17.21 5.55 11.50
CA ILE A 2 15.83 5.14 11.12
C ILE A 2 15.70 4.92 9.61
N ALA A 3 16.38 5.74 8.80
CA ALA A 3 16.43 5.64 7.34
C ALA A 3 16.93 4.29 6.80
N THR A 4 17.92 3.65 7.45
CA THR A 4 18.47 2.36 6.98
C THR A 4 17.50 1.21 7.27
N VAL A 5 16.77 1.29 8.38
CA VAL A 5 15.75 0.29 8.74
C VAL A 5 14.54 0.39 7.82
N THR A 6 14.08 1.61 7.52
CA THR A 6 12.96 1.82 6.58
C THR A 6 13.30 1.37 5.17
N LEU A 7 14.52 1.62 4.70
CA LEU A 7 14.97 1.19 3.37
C LEU A 7 15.02 -0.34 3.28
N ALA A 8 15.58 -1.00 4.29
CA ALA A 8 15.61 -2.46 4.34
C ALA A 8 14.21 -3.06 4.27
N LEU A 9 13.25 -2.53 5.05
CA LEU A 9 11.87 -3.01 5.05
C LEU A 9 11.18 -2.87 3.69
N VAL A 10 11.33 -1.72 3.03
CA VAL A 10 10.72 -1.45 1.72
C VAL A 10 11.26 -2.39 0.63
N PHE A 11 12.55 -2.72 0.65
CA PHE A 11 13.16 -3.56 -0.38
C PHE A 11 13.04 -5.07 -0.12
N THR A 12 12.87 -5.47 1.14
CA THR A 12 12.83 -6.89 1.52
C THR A 12 11.41 -7.46 1.66
N THR A 13 10.41 -6.61 1.87
CA THR A 13 9.03 -7.06 2.14
C THR A 13 8.14 -6.87 0.91
N PRO A 14 7.65 -7.96 0.28
CA PRO A 14 6.73 -7.84 -0.85
C PRO A 14 5.34 -7.36 -0.37
N THR A 15 4.69 -6.51 -1.18
CA THR A 15 3.45 -5.82 -0.81
C THR A 15 2.24 -6.73 -0.59
N ASN A 16 2.28 -7.94 -1.16
CA ASN A 16 1.25 -8.97 -1.00
C ASN A 16 1.24 -9.63 0.39
N LEU A 17 2.22 -9.36 1.25
CA LEU A 17 2.28 -9.92 2.61
C LEU A 17 1.71 -8.97 3.68
N TYR A 18 1.47 -7.70 3.38
CA TYR A 18 1.00 -6.74 4.38
C TYR A 18 -0.43 -7.03 4.88
N ALA A 19 -1.33 -7.42 3.99
CA ALA A 19 -2.71 -7.72 4.36
C ALA A 19 -2.88 -8.98 5.23
N PRO A 20 -2.29 -10.14 4.89
CA PRO A 20 -2.35 -11.31 5.77
C PRO A 20 -1.60 -11.07 7.09
N ALA A 21 -0.52 -10.26 7.09
CA ALA A 21 0.14 -9.87 8.34
C ALA A 21 -0.80 -9.03 9.25
N LEU A 22 -1.57 -8.09 8.70
CA LEU A 22 -2.56 -7.31 9.44
C LEU A 22 -3.72 -8.20 9.95
N GLY A 23 -4.18 -9.15 9.14
CA GLY A 23 -5.17 -10.14 9.54
C GLY A 23 -4.71 -10.99 10.73
N GLN A 24 -3.45 -11.43 10.72
CA GLN A 24 -2.84 -12.20 11.81
C GLN A 24 -2.58 -11.37 13.07
N LEU A 25 -2.40 -10.05 12.94
CA LEU A 25 -2.28 -9.10 14.05
C LEU A 25 -3.62 -8.83 14.78
N GLY A 26 -4.72 -9.43 14.34
CA GLY A 26 -6.04 -9.28 14.98
C GLY A 26 -6.91 -8.14 14.42
N VAL A 27 -6.49 -7.50 13.32
CA VAL A 27 -7.30 -6.51 12.62
C VAL A 27 -8.51 -7.20 11.96
N PRO A 28 -9.73 -6.62 12.03
CA PRO A 28 -10.89 -7.18 11.35
C PRO A 28 -10.62 -7.43 9.86
N TYR A 29 -11.04 -8.59 9.34
CA TYR A 29 -10.70 -9.00 7.97
C TYR A 29 -11.09 -7.96 6.91
N LYS A 30 -12.20 -7.23 7.09
CA LYS A 30 -12.64 -6.16 6.18
C LYS A 30 -11.61 -5.04 6.07
N ALA A 31 -11.02 -4.63 7.20
CA ALA A 31 -10.01 -3.59 7.21
C ALA A 31 -8.69 -4.06 6.59
N ALA A 32 -8.27 -5.30 6.90
CA ALA A 32 -7.10 -5.90 6.27
C ALA A 32 -7.27 -6.07 4.74
N TYR A 33 -8.48 -6.43 4.29
CA TYR A 33 -8.82 -6.53 2.87
C TYR A 33 -8.78 -5.18 2.14
N ILE A 34 -9.28 -4.10 2.76
CA ILE A 34 -9.21 -2.75 2.18
C ILE A 34 -7.75 -2.34 1.94
N VAL A 35 -6.85 -2.67 2.87
CA VAL A 35 -5.41 -2.41 2.71
C VAL A 35 -4.83 -3.22 1.54
N GLU A 36 -5.16 -4.51 1.42
CA GLU A 36 -4.74 -5.33 0.29
C GLU A 36 -5.19 -4.75 -1.05
N LEU A 37 -6.48 -4.40 -1.12
CA LEU A 37 -7.10 -3.85 -2.31
C LEU A 37 -6.45 -2.52 -2.68
N SER A 38 -6.15 -1.68 -1.71
CA SER A 38 -5.46 -0.40 -1.92
C SER A 38 -4.08 -0.59 -2.54
N PHE A 39 -3.26 -1.50 -2.01
CA PHE A 39 -1.94 -1.79 -2.57
C PHE A 39 -2.02 -2.35 -3.99
N ARG A 40 -3.04 -3.13 -4.31
CA ARG A 40 -3.30 -3.63 -5.67
C ARG A 40 -3.78 -2.54 -6.61
N TYR A 41 -4.55 -1.58 -6.11
CA TYR A 41 -5.19 -0.52 -6.90
C TYR A 41 -4.22 0.60 -7.29
N ILE A 42 -3.25 0.94 -6.45
CA ILE A 42 -2.27 2.01 -6.73
C ILE A 42 -1.57 1.82 -8.10
N PRO A 43 -0.97 0.66 -8.42
CA PRO A 43 -0.35 0.45 -9.73
C PRO A 43 -1.33 0.50 -10.91
N GLU A 44 -2.59 0.12 -10.71
CA GLU A 44 -3.64 0.21 -11.73
C GLU A 44 -3.97 1.68 -12.02
N MET A 45 -4.17 2.47 -10.97
CA MET A 45 -4.43 3.90 -11.07
C MET A 45 -3.30 4.64 -11.83
N PHE A 46 -2.04 4.27 -11.59
CA PHE A 46 -0.92 4.83 -12.36
C PHE A 46 -0.96 4.47 -13.85
N ARG A 47 -1.41 3.26 -14.19
CA ARG A 47 -1.59 2.83 -15.59
C ARG A 47 -2.72 3.60 -16.26
N GLU A 48 -3.85 3.77 -15.58
CA GLU A 48 -4.99 4.55 -16.09
C GLU A 48 -4.64 6.04 -16.26
N LEU A 49 -3.87 6.59 -15.34
CA LEU A 49 -3.36 7.96 -15.45
C LEU A 49 -2.44 8.12 -16.66
N ARG A 50 -1.52 7.18 -16.90
CA ARG A 50 -0.63 7.21 -18.08
C ARG A 50 -1.42 7.10 -19.38
N LYS A 51 -2.38 6.17 -19.45
CA LYS A 51 -3.27 5.99 -20.60
C LYS A 51 -4.08 7.26 -20.89
N THR A 52 -4.63 7.88 -19.85
CA THR A 52 -5.35 9.16 -19.98
C THR A 52 -4.42 10.28 -20.44
N LEU A 53 -3.21 10.36 -19.90
CA LEU A 53 -2.20 11.34 -20.30
C LEU A 53 -1.84 11.21 -21.78
N GLU A 54 -1.56 10.00 -22.26
CA GLU A 54 -1.27 9.72 -23.67
C GLU A 54 -2.45 10.07 -24.58
N ALA A 55 -3.68 9.73 -24.18
CA ALA A 55 -4.89 10.10 -24.91
C ALA A 55 -5.08 11.62 -24.99
N GLN A 56 -4.83 12.36 -23.92
CA GLN A 56 -4.88 13.82 -23.93
C GLN A 56 -3.75 14.40 -24.80
N MET A 57 -2.54 13.83 -24.75
CA MET A 57 -1.44 14.25 -25.62
C MET A 57 -1.78 14.10 -27.10
N ALA A 58 -2.48 13.02 -27.49
CA ALA A 58 -2.99 12.85 -28.85
C ALA A 58 -4.04 13.92 -29.24
N ARG A 59 -4.82 14.42 -28.27
CA ARG A 59 -5.77 15.55 -28.44
C ARG A 59 -5.09 16.93 -28.43
N GLY A 60 -3.76 16.98 -28.43
CA GLY A 60 -2.99 18.22 -28.45
C GLY A 60 -2.69 18.81 -27.07
N TYR A 61 -3.01 18.10 -25.98
CA TYR A 61 -2.61 18.49 -24.64
C TYR A 61 -1.09 18.38 -24.49
N ARG A 62 -0.42 19.51 -24.20
CA ARG A 62 1.02 19.52 -23.89
C ARG A 62 1.22 20.08 -22.49
N PRO A 63 1.72 19.29 -21.52
CA PRO A 63 2.02 19.80 -20.20
C PRO A 63 3.09 20.88 -20.32
N ARG A 64 2.72 22.15 -20.10
CA ARG A 64 3.63 23.29 -20.15
C ARG A 64 3.89 23.79 -18.73
N GLY A 65 5.16 23.84 -18.34
CA GLY A 65 5.61 24.51 -17.13
C GLY A 65 5.55 26.03 -17.29
N GLY A 66 4.36 26.62 -17.18
CA GLY A 66 4.21 28.08 -17.08
C GLY A 66 4.62 28.60 -15.70
N LYS A 67 5.04 29.88 -15.62
CA LYS A 67 5.40 30.54 -14.35
C LYS A 67 4.18 30.79 -13.43
N ASN A 68 2.96 30.74 -13.96
CA ASN A 68 1.73 31.00 -13.20
C ASN A 68 1.20 29.71 -12.53
N PRO A 69 1.18 29.61 -11.19
CA PRO A 69 0.70 28.42 -10.49
C PRO A 69 -0.78 28.11 -10.75
N LEU A 70 -1.61 29.14 -10.96
CA LEU A 70 -3.04 28.97 -11.17
C LEU A 70 -3.35 28.33 -12.53
N ALA A 71 -2.61 28.75 -13.56
CA ALA A 71 -2.67 28.13 -14.88
C ALA A 71 -2.21 26.66 -14.86
N ARG A 72 -1.25 26.32 -13.99
CA ARG A 72 -0.76 24.95 -13.82
C ARG A 72 -1.82 24.03 -13.22
N ILE A 73 -2.58 24.51 -12.24
CA ILE A 73 -3.68 23.74 -11.63
C ILE A 73 -4.78 23.47 -12.67
N LEU A 74 -5.18 24.50 -13.40
CA LEU A 74 -6.20 24.38 -14.46
C LEU A 74 -5.78 23.42 -15.58
N GLN A 75 -4.48 23.33 -15.89
CA GLN A 75 -3.95 22.37 -16.87
C GLN A 75 -4.02 20.91 -16.40
N VAL A 76 -4.15 20.63 -15.11
CA VAL A 76 -4.22 19.25 -14.61
C VAL A 76 -5.67 18.72 -14.60
N VAL A 77 -6.66 19.61 -14.60
CA VAL A 77 -8.09 19.26 -14.60
C VAL A 77 -8.49 18.25 -15.70
N PRO A 78 -8.06 18.38 -16.97
CA PRO A 78 -8.40 17.43 -18.03
C PRO A 78 -7.83 16.02 -17.84
N LEU A 79 -6.84 15.86 -16.96
CA LEU A 79 -6.24 14.58 -16.60
C LEU A 79 -6.92 13.96 -15.38
N ILE A 80 -7.21 14.77 -14.36
CA ILE A 80 -7.82 14.29 -13.11
C ILE A 80 -9.27 13.88 -13.36
N LEU A 81 -10.06 14.70 -14.06
CA LEU A 81 -11.49 14.46 -14.19
C LEU A 81 -11.82 13.09 -14.81
N PRO A 82 -11.21 12.66 -15.93
CA PRO A 82 -11.48 11.33 -16.49
C PRO A 82 -11.04 10.18 -15.58
N VAL A 83 -9.86 10.30 -14.96
CA VAL A 83 -9.33 9.26 -14.06
C VAL A 83 -10.22 9.12 -12.84
N THR A 84 -10.67 10.22 -12.23
CA THR A 84 -11.56 10.18 -11.06
C THR A 84 -12.90 9.53 -11.38
N VAL A 85 -13.52 9.88 -12.52
CA VAL A 85 -14.79 9.25 -12.94
C VAL A 85 -14.60 7.77 -13.23
N SER A 86 -13.56 7.39 -13.98
CA SER A 86 -13.25 5.99 -14.26
C SER A 86 -12.97 5.20 -12.98
N SER A 87 -12.17 5.76 -12.07
CA SER A 87 -11.88 5.16 -10.78
C SER A 87 -13.13 4.93 -9.93
N ALA A 88 -14.07 5.89 -9.91
CA ALA A 88 -15.32 5.74 -9.19
C ALA A 88 -16.17 4.58 -9.75
N LEU A 89 -16.30 4.49 -11.07
CA LEU A 89 -17.03 3.39 -11.73
C LEU A 89 -16.38 2.03 -11.41
N ASN A 90 -15.06 1.93 -11.52
CA ASN A 90 -14.33 0.71 -11.20
C ASN A 90 -14.55 0.25 -9.74
N VAL A 91 -14.73 1.18 -8.80
CA VAL A 91 -15.02 0.83 -7.40
C VAL A 91 -16.41 0.19 -7.26
N TYR A 92 -17.41 0.70 -7.99
CA TYR A 92 -18.74 0.08 -8.03
C TYR A 92 -18.68 -1.33 -8.62
N ASP A 93 -17.99 -1.51 -9.75
CA ASP A 93 -17.83 -2.83 -10.38
C ASP A 93 -17.15 -3.85 -9.45
N ILE A 94 -16.13 -3.41 -8.70
CA ILE A 94 -15.45 -4.25 -7.70
C ILE A 94 -16.39 -4.59 -6.55
N ALA A 95 -17.15 -3.62 -6.04
CA ALA A 95 -18.09 -3.83 -4.94
C ALA A 95 -19.21 -4.81 -5.32
N ASP A 96 -19.82 -4.63 -6.48
CA ASP A 96 -20.87 -5.51 -7.00
C ASP A 96 -20.34 -6.94 -7.20
N ALA A 97 -19.14 -7.08 -7.79
CA ALA A 97 -18.49 -8.37 -7.93
C ALA A 97 -18.16 -9.05 -6.59
N MET A 98 -17.82 -8.26 -5.56
CA MET A 98 -17.58 -8.76 -4.21
C MET A 98 -18.87 -9.24 -3.54
N GLU A 99 -19.96 -8.50 -3.70
CA GLU A 99 -21.28 -8.87 -3.18
C GLU A 99 -21.79 -10.15 -3.84
N LEU A 100 -21.66 -10.28 -5.17
CA LEU A 100 -22.00 -11.50 -5.92
C LEU A 100 -21.18 -12.72 -5.48
N ARG A 101 -19.95 -12.52 -5.00
CA ARG A 101 -19.09 -13.58 -4.45
C ARG A 101 -19.35 -13.88 -2.98
N GLY A 102 -20.36 -13.25 -2.37
CA GLY A 102 -20.73 -13.44 -0.96
C GLY A 102 -19.75 -12.80 0.02
N PHE A 103 -18.95 -11.81 -0.40
CA PHE A 103 -18.06 -11.09 0.51
C PHE A 103 -18.88 -10.42 1.61
N GLY A 104 -18.59 -10.75 2.87
CA GLY A 104 -19.35 -10.23 4.01
C GLY A 104 -20.44 -11.16 4.55
N SER A 105 -20.77 -12.25 3.85
CA SER A 105 -21.78 -13.22 4.28
C SER A 105 -21.32 -14.09 5.47
N GLU A 106 -20.04 -14.47 5.49
CA GLU A 106 -19.49 -15.31 6.57
C GLU A 106 -18.69 -14.53 7.62
N LYS A 107 -18.76 -14.97 8.88
CA LYS A 107 -18.02 -14.38 10.01
C LYS A 107 -16.53 -14.75 10.00
N CYS A 108 -16.15 -15.88 9.40
CA CYS A 108 -14.78 -16.37 9.37
C CYS A 108 -14.22 -16.26 7.94
N HIS A 109 -13.32 -15.30 7.71
CA HIS A 109 -12.57 -15.22 6.46
C HIS A 109 -11.37 -16.16 6.54
N THR A 110 -11.26 -17.11 5.62
CA THR A 110 -10.09 -17.97 5.48
C THR A 110 -9.03 -17.27 4.63
N TRP A 111 -7.81 -17.16 5.16
CA TRP A 111 -6.71 -16.54 4.44
C TRP A 111 -6.08 -17.54 3.48
N TYR A 112 -6.06 -17.22 2.18
CA TYR A 112 -5.40 -18.08 1.18
C TYR A 112 -3.89 -18.16 1.41
N ARG A 113 -3.28 -17.08 1.91
CA ARG A 113 -1.85 -17.00 2.21
C ARG A 113 -1.63 -16.80 3.70
N GLU A 114 -1.22 -17.86 4.37
CA GLU A 114 -0.80 -17.81 5.76
C GLU A 114 0.69 -17.45 5.85
N LEU A 115 1.04 -16.44 6.66
CA LEU A 115 2.43 -16.26 7.10
C LEU A 115 2.73 -17.34 8.14
N ARG A 116 3.69 -18.21 7.84
CA ARG A 116 4.24 -19.19 8.78
C ARG A 116 5.64 -18.77 9.15
N PHE A 117 5.89 -18.60 10.45
CA PHE A 117 7.23 -18.31 10.94
C PHE A 117 8.16 -19.49 10.68
N SER A 118 9.27 -19.23 10.00
CA SER A 118 10.34 -20.19 9.83
C SER A 118 11.25 -20.20 11.06
N PHE A 119 12.01 -21.28 11.24
CA PHE A 119 13.04 -21.36 12.28
C PHE A 119 14.07 -20.23 12.18
N LYS A 120 14.38 -19.79 10.95
CA LYS A 120 15.27 -18.65 10.70
C LYS A 120 14.70 -17.34 11.23
N ASP A 121 13.38 -17.16 11.16
CA ASP A 121 12.71 -15.94 11.64
C ASP A 121 12.78 -15.87 13.17
N TYR A 122 12.57 -17.01 13.84
CA TYR A 122 12.76 -17.10 15.30
C TYR A 122 14.20 -16.78 15.72
N LEU A 123 15.19 -17.33 15.03
CA LEU A 123 16.60 -17.05 15.31
C LEU A 123 16.92 -15.56 15.17
N LEU A 124 16.44 -14.93 14.08
CA LEU A 124 16.64 -13.49 13.85
C LEU A 124 15.99 -12.63 14.93
N VAL A 125 14.77 -12.97 15.36
CA VAL A 125 14.06 -12.24 16.43
C VAL A 125 14.83 -12.31 17.75
N ILE A 126 15.37 -13.49 18.11
CA ILE A 126 16.16 -13.68 19.33
C ILE A 126 17.46 -12.87 19.29
N ILE A 127 18.17 -12.88 18.15
CA ILE A 127 19.40 -12.10 17.97
C ILE A 127 19.11 -10.60 18.05
N ALA A 128 18.02 -10.13 17.42
CA ALA A 128 17.63 -8.72 17.50
C ALA A 128 17.27 -8.29 18.93
N ALA A 129 16.51 -9.12 19.65
CA ALA A 129 16.12 -8.85 21.04
C ALA A 129 17.33 -8.79 21.99
N THR A 130 18.29 -9.69 21.83
CA THR A 130 19.52 -9.70 22.65
C THR A 130 20.39 -8.47 22.41
N ILE A 131 20.58 -8.05 21.16
CA ILE A 131 21.31 -6.82 20.81
C ILE A 131 20.61 -5.60 21.40
N PHE A 132 19.27 -5.53 21.30
CA PHE A 132 18.49 -4.43 21.85
C PHE A 132 18.60 -4.35 23.38
N LEU A 133 18.52 -5.49 24.07
CA LEU A 133 18.68 -5.56 25.52
C LEU A 133 20.09 -5.14 25.96
N ALA A 134 21.13 -5.59 25.25
CA ALA A 134 22.51 -5.20 25.52
C ALA A 134 22.73 -3.69 25.35
N PHE A 135 22.10 -3.08 24.34
CA PHE A 135 22.13 -1.64 24.14
C PHE A 135 21.44 -0.87 25.28
N LEU A 136 20.27 -1.32 25.72
CA LEU A 136 19.55 -0.71 26.85
C LEU A 136 20.35 -0.79 28.15
N LEU A 137 20.96 -1.94 28.45
CA LEU A 137 21.78 -2.12 29.65
C LEU A 137 23.00 -1.21 29.64
N LYS A 138 23.72 -1.11 28.50
CA LYS A 138 24.84 -0.18 28.35
C LYS A 138 24.42 1.27 28.59
N ASN A 139 23.28 1.67 28.03
CA ASN A 139 22.76 3.03 28.18
C ASN A 139 22.31 3.34 29.61
N PHE A 140 21.75 2.36 30.33
CA PHE A 140 21.37 2.51 31.73
C PHE A 140 22.60 2.65 32.64
N ILE A 141 23.64 1.84 32.41
CA ILE A 141 24.90 1.86 33.17
C ILE A 141 25.68 3.16 32.94
N PHE A 142 25.70 3.70 31.73
CA PHE A 142 26.40 4.97 31.43
C PHE A 142 25.67 6.21 31.96
N ARG A 143 24.39 6.08 32.33
CA ARG A 143 23.56 7.18 32.84
C ARG A 143 23.51 7.25 34.37
N LEU A 144 24.07 6.24 35.05
CA LEU A 144 24.25 6.18 36.51
C LEU A 144 25.65 6.67 36.88
#